data_AF-A0A316QLZ5-F1
#
_entry.id   AF-A0A316QLZ5-F1
#
_cell.length_a   1.000
_cell.length_b   1.000
_cell.length_c   1.000
_cell.angle_alpha   90.00
_cell.angle_beta   90.00
_cell.angle_gamma   90.00
#
_symmetry.space_group_name_H-M   'P 1'
#
loop_
_entity.id
_entity.type
_entity.pdbx_description
1 polymer ?
#
loop_
_entity_poly.entity_id
_entity_poly.type
_entity_poly.pdbx_seq_one_letter_code
_entity_poly.pdbx_strand_id
1 'polypeptide(L)'
;MNKVYIKIPKRENFFYLFCQWHNKSPEAESGHDFEYAALYNKQDGLVYNAGLDFQETFPEAATGPKISRLSKTVNESIRTRLEDFVAQNQPDLSMRKVSEKGLAELEDYKKYQLEKDIQRYFLKGLGNSEDENQRYYDHEWTEEDLLDYLEDADGYIERTAEKIWSKRREAILLHQKRRELIKSGLEKLEAQADSPLHRQRKILYALRNSPAKMLNVTIHKDGVEYTFKTEATAVYRGTYSKFSMPIKEMYQFEALFGRSASYAAADIVKITYRGKSLYSAEAYKPQEPEEQEPESPKLTL
;
A
#
# COMPACT_ATOMS: atom_id res chain seq x y z
N MET A 1 29.70 -7.04 37.54
CA MET A 1 28.43 -6.53 38.07
C MET A 1 27.58 -7.72 38.44
N ASN A 2 26.97 -7.69 39.61
CA ASN A 2 26.10 -8.76 40.06
C ASN A 2 24.67 -8.41 39.67
N LYS A 3 23.91 -9.41 39.23
CA LYS A 3 22.50 -9.26 38.84
C LYS A 3 21.67 -10.25 39.62
N VAL A 4 20.55 -9.79 40.16
CA VAL A 4 19.58 -10.65 40.84
C VAL A 4 18.32 -10.71 39.98
N TYR A 5 17.90 -11.93 39.66
CA TYR A 5 16.70 -12.17 38.86
C TYR A 5 15.57 -12.72 39.72
N ILE A 6 14.37 -12.21 39.50
CA ILE A 6 13.16 -12.72 40.12
C ILE A 6 12.15 -13.13 39.04
N LYS A 7 11.36 -14.15 39.37
CA LYS A 7 10.33 -14.71 38.51
C LYS A 7 8.96 -14.41 39.11
N ILE A 8 8.14 -13.67 38.38
CA ILE A 8 6.79 -13.27 38.80
C ILE A 8 5.76 -13.95 37.89
N PRO A 9 4.80 -14.72 38.43
CA PRO A 9 3.73 -15.32 37.64
C PRO A 9 2.85 -14.25 36.96
N LYS A 10 2.56 -14.42 35.67
CA LYS A 10 1.62 -13.59 34.90
C LYS A 10 0.36 -14.38 34.54
N ARG A 11 0.52 -15.62 34.07
CA ARG A 11 -0.52 -16.61 33.80
C ARG A 11 0.03 -18.01 34.13
N GLU A 12 -0.78 -19.06 34.03
CA GLU A 12 -0.40 -20.42 34.45
C GLU A 12 0.96 -20.89 33.88
N ASN A 13 1.21 -20.61 32.60
CA ASN A 13 2.46 -20.97 31.92
C ASN A 13 3.42 -19.80 31.71
N PHE A 14 3.03 -18.56 32.01
CA PHE A 14 3.83 -17.38 31.71
C PHE A 14 4.34 -16.68 32.95
N PHE A 15 5.61 -16.31 32.91
CA PHE A 15 6.28 -15.64 34.00
C PHE A 15 7.11 -14.47 33.49
N TYR A 16 6.96 -13.31 34.12
CA TYR A 16 7.89 -12.24 33.91
C TYR A 16 9.18 -12.50 34.67
N LEU A 17 10.28 -12.23 34.00
CA LEU A 17 11.60 -12.17 34.60
C LEU A 17 11.95 -10.71 34.78
N PHE A 18 12.27 -10.32 36.01
CA PHE A 18 12.78 -9.00 36.32
C PHE A 18 14.20 -9.11 36.86
N CYS A 19 15.00 -8.05 36.67
CA CYS A 19 16.37 -7.99 37.15
C CYS A 19 16.64 -6.71 37.95
N GLN A 20 17.51 -6.84 38.95
CA GLN A 20 18.07 -5.73 39.70
C GLN A 20 19.60 -5.76 39.55
N TRP A 21 20.18 -4.58 39.34
CA TRP A 21 21.60 -4.41 39.02
C TRP A 21 22.39 -3.93 40.22
N HIS A 22 23.50 -4.59 40.54
CA HIS A 22 24.36 -4.23 41.67
C HIS A 22 25.85 -4.18 41.32
N ASN A 23 26.53 -3.22 41.93
CA ASN A 23 27.98 -3.07 41.80
C ASN A 23 28.76 -3.85 42.87
N LYS A 24 28.13 -4.21 44.01
CA LYS A 24 28.85 -4.65 45.23
C LYS A 24 28.30 -5.91 45.91
N SER A 25 27.00 -6.20 45.81
CA SER A 25 26.34 -7.33 46.47
C SER A 25 25.74 -8.31 45.46
N PRO A 26 25.76 -9.63 45.69
CA PRO A 26 25.02 -10.61 44.90
C PRO A 26 23.56 -10.79 45.35
N GLU A 27 23.11 -10.02 46.35
CA GLU A 27 21.76 -10.10 46.91
C GLU A 27 20.89 -8.91 46.50
N ALA A 28 19.57 -9.10 46.51
CA ALA A 28 18.61 -8.03 46.22
C ALA A 28 18.63 -6.99 47.34
N GLU A 29 18.60 -5.71 46.96
CA GLU A 29 18.66 -4.59 47.90
C GLU A 29 17.31 -3.88 47.98
N SER A 30 16.87 -3.59 49.20
CA SER A 30 15.66 -2.81 49.45
C SER A 30 15.82 -1.37 48.96
N GLY A 31 14.80 -0.81 48.32
CA GLY A 31 14.80 0.58 47.84
C GLY A 31 15.33 0.76 46.41
N HIS A 32 15.62 -0.33 45.71
CA HIS A 32 16.00 -0.34 44.30
C HIS A 32 14.92 -1.03 43.45
N ASP A 33 14.71 -0.54 42.23
CA ASP A 33 13.69 -1.07 41.33
C ASP A 33 14.15 -2.33 40.61
N PHE A 34 13.19 -3.20 40.33
CA PHE A 34 13.35 -4.34 39.44
C PHE A 34 12.89 -3.94 38.03
N GLU A 35 13.77 -4.09 37.05
CA GLU A 35 13.48 -3.78 35.66
C GLU A 35 13.08 -5.03 34.89
N TYR A 36 12.15 -4.89 33.94
CA TYR A 36 11.74 -6.00 33.09
C TYR A 36 12.94 -6.54 32.31
N ALA A 37 13.16 -7.84 32.41
CA ALA A 37 14.26 -8.51 31.73
C ALA A 37 13.78 -9.39 30.56
N ALA A 38 12.71 -10.17 30.76
CA ALA A 38 12.16 -11.06 29.74
C ALA A 38 10.79 -11.65 30.13
N LEU A 39 10.15 -12.35 29.18
CA LEU A 39 8.98 -13.20 29.40
C LEU A 39 9.37 -14.67 29.22
N TYR A 40 9.18 -15.50 30.25
CA TYR A 40 9.40 -16.94 30.18
C TYR A 40 8.09 -17.70 29.99
N ASN A 41 8.04 -18.57 28.98
CA ASN A 41 6.95 -19.51 28.77
C ASN A 41 7.39 -20.90 29.23
N LYS A 42 6.66 -21.46 30.21
CA LYS A 42 6.93 -22.77 30.79
C LYS A 42 6.55 -23.91 29.82
N GLN A 43 5.60 -23.70 28.93
CA GLN A 43 5.07 -24.73 28.04
C GLN A 43 6.09 -25.12 26.95
N ASP A 44 6.75 -24.14 26.35
CA ASP A 44 7.79 -24.35 25.34
C ASP A 44 9.23 -24.28 25.90
N GLY A 45 9.39 -23.78 27.14
CA GLY A 45 10.69 -23.60 27.79
C GLY A 45 11.50 -22.41 27.27
N LEU A 46 10.88 -21.51 26.49
CA LEU A 46 11.55 -20.41 25.81
C LEU A 46 11.44 -19.09 26.58
N VAL A 47 12.47 -18.27 26.40
CA VAL A 47 12.51 -16.88 26.88
C VAL A 47 12.29 -15.91 25.72
N TYR A 48 11.26 -15.08 25.83
CA TYR A 48 10.86 -14.08 24.85
C TYR A 48 11.26 -12.69 25.30
N ASN A 49 11.57 -11.83 24.32
CA ASN A 49 11.90 -10.42 24.53
C ASN A 49 13.06 -10.17 25.51
N ALA A 50 13.97 -11.14 25.63
CA ALA A 50 15.18 -10.98 26.43
C ALA A 50 16.08 -9.89 25.83
N GLY A 51 16.54 -8.97 26.70
CA GLY A 51 17.62 -8.05 26.37
C GLY A 51 18.98 -8.77 26.26
N LEU A 52 19.97 -8.10 25.65
CA LEU A 52 21.34 -8.61 25.52
C LEU A 52 21.91 -9.02 26.89
N ASP A 53 21.65 -8.21 27.89
CA ASP A 53 22.07 -8.42 29.28
C ASP A 53 21.58 -9.72 29.91
N PHE A 54 20.36 -10.13 29.57
CA PHE A 54 19.82 -11.41 30.01
C PHE A 54 20.53 -12.56 29.31
N GLN A 55 20.75 -12.44 28.00
CA GLN A 55 21.41 -13.46 27.17
C GLN A 55 22.88 -13.66 27.54
N GLU A 56 23.59 -12.59 27.92
CA GLU A 56 24.97 -12.71 28.41
C GLU A 56 25.04 -13.40 29.78
N THR A 57 24.01 -13.23 30.61
CA THR A 57 23.95 -13.84 31.94
C THR A 57 23.52 -15.31 31.89
N PHE A 58 22.61 -15.64 30.97
CA PHE A 58 22.08 -16.99 30.75
C PHE A 58 22.27 -17.40 29.28
N PRO A 59 23.51 -17.60 28.81
CA PRO A 59 23.79 -17.93 27.41
C PRO A 59 23.21 -19.27 26.97
N GLU A 60 22.94 -20.17 27.93
CA GLU A 60 22.31 -21.47 27.71
C GLU A 60 20.78 -21.40 27.61
N ALA A 61 20.15 -20.27 27.96
CA ALA A 61 18.70 -20.14 27.90
C ALA A 61 18.22 -20.10 26.44
N ALA A 62 17.34 -21.02 26.08
CA ALA A 62 16.72 -21.02 24.77
C ALA A 62 15.81 -19.80 24.60
N THR A 63 16.08 -18.97 23.59
CA THR A 63 15.30 -17.75 23.33
C THR A 63 14.34 -17.94 22.16
N GLY A 64 13.09 -17.50 22.35
CA GLY A 64 12.11 -17.41 21.28
C GLY A 64 12.34 -16.20 20.36
N PRO A 65 11.59 -16.08 19.26
CA PRO A 65 11.66 -14.92 18.38
C PRO A 65 11.30 -13.62 19.12
N LYS A 66 11.85 -12.48 18.66
CA LYS A 66 11.47 -11.16 19.19
C LYS A 66 9.97 -10.91 18.97
N ILE A 67 9.30 -10.31 19.96
CA ILE A 67 7.86 -10.00 19.89
C ILE A 67 7.51 -9.18 18.65
N SER A 68 8.35 -8.23 18.26
CA SER A 68 8.12 -7.42 17.04
C SER A 68 8.19 -8.21 15.73
N ARG A 69 8.85 -9.37 15.72
CA ARG A 69 8.80 -10.32 14.60
C ARG A 69 7.57 -11.20 14.69
N LEU A 70 7.25 -11.69 15.89
CA LEU A 70 6.04 -12.48 16.14
C LEU A 70 4.79 -11.73 15.69
N SER A 71 4.62 -10.46 16.09
CA SER A 71 3.43 -9.68 15.72
C SER A 71 3.22 -9.59 14.20
N LYS A 72 4.30 -9.44 13.43
CA LYS A 72 4.23 -9.48 11.95
C LYS A 72 3.78 -10.84 11.45
N THR A 73 4.42 -11.91 11.93
CA THR A 73 4.10 -13.28 11.55
C THR A 73 2.66 -13.63 11.89
N VAL A 74 2.17 -13.28 13.09
CA VAL A 74 0.79 -13.61 13.46
C VAL A 74 -0.22 -12.80 12.64
N ASN A 75 0.05 -11.50 12.39
CA ASN A 75 -0.81 -10.70 11.53
C ASN A 75 -0.85 -11.23 10.09
N GLU A 76 0.25 -11.80 9.59
CA GLU A 76 0.27 -12.50 8.30
C GLU A 76 -0.55 -13.80 8.36
N SER A 77 -0.38 -14.62 9.39
CA SER A 77 -1.15 -15.87 9.54
C SER A 77 -2.65 -15.65 9.69
N ILE A 78 -3.08 -14.66 10.50
CA ILE A 78 -4.49 -14.24 10.62
C ILE A 78 -5.03 -13.82 9.27
N ARG A 79 -4.25 -13.06 8.48
CA ARG A 79 -4.66 -12.61 7.16
C ARG A 79 -4.84 -13.76 6.20
N THR A 80 -3.87 -14.67 6.11
CA THR A 80 -3.99 -15.87 5.29
C THR A 80 -5.23 -16.68 5.68
N ARG A 81 -5.49 -16.82 6.98
CA ARG A 81 -6.69 -17.53 7.43
C ARG A 81 -7.99 -16.79 7.08
N LEU A 82 -8.00 -15.46 7.14
CA LEU A 82 -9.14 -14.66 6.69
C LEU A 82 -9.38 -14.80 5.18
N GLU A 83 -8.32 -14.85 4.38
CA GLU A 83 -8.42 -15.12 2.94
C GLU A 83 -9.01 -16.49 2.66
N ASP A 84 -8.64 -17.51 3.44
CA ASP A 84 -9.24 -18.85 3.37
C ASP A 84 -10.74 -18.81 3.71
N PHE A 85 -11.13 -18.13 4.79
CA PHE A 85 -12.54 -17.97 5.14
C PHE A 85 -13.32 -17.30 4.01
N VAL A 86 -12.77 -16.24 3.44
CA VAL A 86 -13.39 -15.52 2.33
C VAL A 86 -13.54 -16.43 1.10
N ALA A 87 -12.50 -17.19 0.74
CA ALA A 87 -12.53 -18.12 -0.39
C ALA A 87 -13.55 -19.26 -0.17
N GLN A 88 -13.60 -19.83 1.04
CA GLN A 88 -14.56 -20.88 1.40
C GLN A 88 -16.01 -20.38 1.37
N ASN A 89 -16.24 -19.11 1.69
CA ASN A 89 -17.57 -18.49 1.71
C ASN A 89 -17.89 -17.71 0.41
N GLN A 90 -17.05 -17.83 -0.64
CA GLN A 90 -17.21 -17.10 -1.90
C GLN A 90 -18.57 -17.33 -2.60
N PRO A 91 -19.14 -18.55 -2.64
CA PRO A 91 -20.47 -18.78 -3.20
C PRO A 91 -21.57 -18.00 -2.46
N ASP A 92 -21.52 -17.94 -1.13
CA ASP A 92 -22.48 -17.20 -0.29
C ASP A 92 -22.32 -15.68 -0.40
N LEU A 93 -21.10 -15.19 -0.64
CA LEU A 93 -20.81 -13.77 -0.84
C LEU A 93 -21.43 -13.20 -2.13
N SER A 94 -21.74 -14.06 -3.10
CA SER A 94 -22.25 -13.64 -4.41
C SER A 94 -23.76 -13.41 -4.49
N MET A 95 -24.56 -13.92 -3.54
CA MET A 95 -26.02 -13.99 -3.73
C MET A 95 -26.89 -13.25 -2.70
N ARG A 96 -26.39 -12.77 -1.56
CA ARG A 96 -27.24 -11.97 -0.63
C ARG A 96 -26.45 -11.26 0.49
N LYS A 97 -26.71 -9.95 0.65
CA LYS A 97 -26.40 -9.07 1.82
C LYS A 97 -25.09 -8.26 1.80
N VAL A 98 -24.85 -7.49 0.74
CA VAL A 98 -24.38 -6.11 0.97
C VAL A 98 -25.61 -5.33 1.44
N SER A 99 -25.51 -4.60 2.55
CA SER A 99 -26.60 -3.74 3.03
C SER A 99 -26.89 -2.62 2.02
N GLU A 100 -28.06 -1.99 2.10
CA GLU A 100 -28.37 -0.81 1.27
C GLU A 100 -27.32 0.29 1.45
N LYS A 101 -26.80 0.46 2.67
CA LYS A 101 -25.69 1.37 2.96
C LYS A 101 -24.42 0.97 2.21
N GLY A 102 -24.04 -0.31 2.26
CA GLY A 102 -22.86 -0.80 1.54
C GLY A 102 -22.99 -0.65 0.03
N LEU A 103 -24.20 -0.84 -0.53
CA LEU A 103 -24.47 -0.60 -1.95
C LEU A 103 -24.32 0.88 -2.30
N ALA A 104 -24.87 1.78 -1.47
CA ALA A 104 -24.68 3.22 -1.65
C ALA A 104 -23.20 3.62 -1.59
N GLU A 105 -22.42 3.07 -0.65
CA GLU A 105 -20.97 3.28 -0.57
C GLU A 105 -20.21 2.78 -1.80
N LEU A 106 -20.67 1.69 -2.43
CA LEU A 106 -20.08 1.19 -3.66
C LEU A 106 -20.42 2.06 -4.86
N GLU A 107 -21.66 2.57 -4.95
CA GLU A 107 -22.07 3.51 -6.01
C GLU A 107 -21.35 4.86 -5.89
N ASP A 108 -21.23 5.40 -4.68
CA ASP A 108 -20.43 6.60 -4.43
C ASP A 108 -18.98 6.38 -4.83
N TYR A 109 -18.41 5.21 -4.50
CA TYR A 109 -17.05 4.87 -4.91
C TYR A 109 -16.90 4.84 -6.44
N LYS A 110 -17.81 4.17 -7.15
CA LYS A 110 -17.83 4.13 -8.63
C LYS A 110 -17.90 5.53 -9.22
N LYS A 111 -18.71 6.41 -8.64
CA LYS A 111 -18.95 7.76 -9.16
C LYS A 111 -17.78 8.72 -8.93
N TYR A 112 -17.10 8.66 -7.79
CA TYR A 112 -16.16 9.72 -7.39
C TYR A 112 -14.69 9.31 -7.29
N GLN A 113 -14.40 8.01 -7.15
CA GLN A 113 -13.05 7.52 -6.79
C GLN A 113 -12.50 6.45 -7.73
N LEU A 114 -13.36 5.57 -8.28
CA LEU A 114 -12.93 4.43 -9.09
C LEU A 114 -11.98 4.83 -10.23
N GLU A 115 -12.35 5.86 -11.01
CA GLU A 115 -11.51 6.31 -12.13
C GLU A 115 -10.13 6.82 -11.65
N LYS A 116 -10.10 7.58 -10.55
CA LYS A 116 -8.85 8.10 -9.97
C LYS A 116 -7.93 6.98 -9.52
N ASP A 117 -8.50 5.94 -8.89
CA ASP A 117 -7.73 4.78 -8.44
C ASP A 117 -7.19 3.99 -9.63
N ILE A 118 -8.02 3.73 -10.65
CA ILE A 118 -7.58 3.06 -11.89
C ILE A 118 -6.41 3.83 -12.52
N GLN A 119 -6.54 5.16 -12.69
CA GLN A 119 -5.47 6.00 -13.25
C GLN A 119 -4.20 5.94 -12.40
N ARG A 120 -4.34 6.08 -11.06
CA ARG A 120 -3.22 6.00 -10.11
C ARG A 120 -2.48 4.67 -10.21
N TYR A 121 -3.21 3.55 -10.21
CA TYR A 121 -2.63 2.21 -10.28
C TYR A 121 -1.97 1.93 -11.62
N PHE A 122 -2.63 2.34 -12.71
CA PHE A 122 -2.10 2.23 -14.05
C PHE A 122 -0.76 2.96 -14.20
N LEU A 123 -0.68 4.23 -13.75
CA LEU A 123 0.53 5.06 -13.86
C LEU A 123 1.70 4.55 -13.02
N LYS A 124 1.45 3.98 -11.83
CA LYS A 124 2.51 3.40 -11.00
C LYS A 124 2.97 2.02 -11.51
N GLY A 125 2.21 1.38 -12.40
CA GLY A 125 2.41 -0.01 -12.83
C GLY A 125 2.30 -1.01 -11.68
N LEU A 126 1.50 -0.68 -10.67
CA LEU A 126 1.34 -1.50 -9.46
C LEU A 126 0.28 -2.61 -9.63
N GLY A 127 -0.20 -2.88 -10.83
CA GLY A 127 -1.35 -3.77 -11.02
C GLY A 127 -2.51 -3.39 -10.07
N ASN A 128 -3.17 -4.39 -9.49
CA ASN A 128 -4.18 -4.20 -8.45
C ASN A 128 -3.63 -4.37 -7.02
N SER A 129 -2.32 -4.14 -6.82
CA SER A 129 -1.58 -4.57 -5.63
C SER A 129 -0.88 -3.44 -4.89
N GLU A 130 -1.61 -2.39 -4.49
CA GLU A 130 -1.10 -1.53 -3.41
C GLU A 130 -1.68 -1.98 -2.07
N ASP A 131 -0.85 -1.81 -1.03
CA ASP A 131 -1.00 -2.16 0.39
C ASP A 131 -2.26 -1.61 1.11
N GLU A 132 -3.23 -1.04 0.39
CA GLU A 132 -4.52 -0.64 0.97
C GLU A 132 -5.26 -1.83 1.62
N ASN A 133 -4.86 -3.06 1.26
CA ASN A 133 -5.23 -4.32 1.91
C ASN A 133 -5.05 -4.29 3.44
N GLN A 134 -4.03 -3.61 3.98
CA GLN A 134 -3.67 -3.75 5.40
C GLN A 134 -4.78 -3.26 6.34
N ARG A 135 -5.45 -2.15 6.01
CA ARG A 135 -6.39 -1.47 6.93
C ARG A 135 -7.63 -2.30 7.31
N TYR A 136 -8.00 -3.27 6.50
CA TYR A 136 -9.17 -4.12 6.77
C TYR A 136 -8.84 -5.34 7.64
N TYR A 137 -7.56 -5.68 7.74
CA TYR A 137 -7.02 -6.82 8.48
C TYR A 137 -6.22 -6.41 9.73
N ASP A 138 -5.99 -5.11 9.93
CA ASP A 138 -5.24 -4.61 11.09
C ASP A 138 -5.97 -4.96 12.40
N HIS A 139 -5.35 -5.84 13.17
CA HIS A 139 -5.67 -6.15 14.57
C HIS A 139 -4.68 -5.43 15.48
N GLU A 140 -5.19 -4.71 16.47
CA GLU A 140 -4.32 -4.10 17.48
C GLU A 140 -3.76 -5.19 18.39
N TRP A 141 -2.47 -5.47 18.21
CA TRP A 141 -1.75 -6.53 18.92
C TRP A 141 -1.43 -6.12 20.36
N THR A 142 -2.07 -6.76 21.34
CA THR A 142 -1.81 -6.53 22.78
C THR A 142 -0.84 -7.56 23.36
N GLU A 143 -0.42 -7.35 24.60
CA GLU A 143 0.35 -8.38 25.33
C GLU A 143 -0.50 -9.64 25.57
N GLU A 144 -1.79 -9.51 25.86
CA GLU A 144 -2.66 -10.67 26.08
C GLU A 144 -2.82 -11.50 24.79
N ASP A 145 -2.87 -10.84 23.62
CA ASP A 145 -2.84 -11.52 22.31
C ASP A 145 -1.57 -12.33 22.11
N LEU A 146 -0.42 -11.82 22.56
CA LEU A 146 0.84 -12.56 22.53
C LEU A 146 0.76 -13.80 23.41
N LEU A 147 0.23 -13.69 24.62
CA LEU A 147 0.13 -14.84 25.54
C LEU A 147 -0.82 -15.90 24.97
N ASP A 148 -1.98 -15.49 24.46
CA ASP A 148 -2.94 -16.40 23.83
C ASP A 148 -2.34 -17.11 22.62
N TYR A 149 -1.58 -16.39 21.77
CA TYR A 149 -0.89 -16.96 20.62
C TYR A 149 0.22 -17.94 21.02
N LEU A 150 0.98 -17.64 22.08
CA LEU A 150 2.05 -18.52 22.56
C LEU A 150 1.51 -19.78 23.27
N GLU A 151 0.30 -19.73 23.84
CA GLU A 151 -0.39 -20.88 24.42
C GLU A 151 -0.99 -21.80 23.35
N ASP A 152 -1.66 -21.22 22.35
CA ASP A 152 -2.40 -21.93 21.30
C ASP A 152 -2.39 -21.10 20.00
N ALA A 153 -1.31 -21.22 19.22
CA ALA A 153 -1.10 -20.43 18.01
C ALA A 153 -2.22 -20.63 16.99
N ASP A 154 -2.52 -21.89 16.66
CA ASP A 154 -3.52 -22.23 15.65
C ASP A 154 -4.93 -21.81 16.07
N GLY A 155 -5.32 -22.10 17.31
CA GLY A 155 -6.63 -21.70 17.80
C GLY A 155 -6.77 -20.19 18.01
N TYR A 156 -5.70 -19.48 18.40
CA TYR A 156 -5.70 -18.02 18.44
C TYR A 156 -5.93 -17.43 17.04
N ILE A 157 -5.18 -17.91 16.04
CA ILE A 157 -5.33 -17.48 14.64
C ILE A 157 -6.76 -17.72 14.16
N GLU A 158 -7.31 -18.92 14.39
CA GLU A 158 -8.66 -19.30 13.98
C GLU A 158 -9.73 -18.39 14.59
N ARG A 159 -9.73 -18.27 15.92
CA ARG A 159 -10.73 -17.46 16.66
C ARG A 159 -10.64 -15.98 16.28
N THR A 160 -9.42 -15.47 16.08
CA THR A 160 -9.21 -14.07 15.72
C THR A 160 -9.68 -13.79 14.30
N ALA A 161 -9.36 -14.66 13.35
CA ALA A 161 -9.85 -14.57 11.99
C ALA A 161 -11.39 -14.66 11.94
N GLU A 162 -12.02 -15.60 12.67
CA GLU A 162 -13.49 -15.71 12.72
C GLU A 162 -14.14 -14.46 13.34
N LYS A 163 -13.54 -13.90 14.39
CA LYS A 163 -13.99 -12.65 15.03
C LYS A 163 -13.89 -11.46 14.09
N ILE A 164 -12.82 -11.36 13.30
CA ILE A 164 -12.67 -10.31 12.29
C ILE A 164 -13.70 -10.50 11.18
N TRP A 165 -13.83 -11.72 10.66
CA TRP A 165 -14.80 -12.07 9.63
C TRP A 165 -16.23 -11.71 10.04
N SER A 166 -16.69 -12.19 11.19
CA SER A 166 -18.06 -11.93 11.69
C SER A 166 -18.37 -10.44 11.83
N LYS A 167 -17.40 -9.62 12.26
CA LYS A 167 -17.57 -8.16 12.44
C LYS A 167 -17.41 -7.35 11.16
N ARG A 168 -16.50 -7.77 10.27
CA ARG A 168 -16.06 -6.97 9.10
C ARG A 168 -16.41 -7.58 7.75
N ARG A 169 -17.19 -8.67 7.71
CA ARG A 169 -17.58 -9.37 6.47
C ARG A 169 -18.02 -8.44 5.34
N GLU A 170 -18.83 -7.44 5.65
CA GLU A 170 -19.37 -6.53 4.64
C GLU A 170 -18.29 -5.59 4.11
N ALA A 171 -17.42 -5.06 4.97
CA ALA A 171 -16.29 -4.24 4.55
C ALA A 171 -15.31 -5.03 3.69
N ILE A 172 -15.05 -6.30 4.06
CA ILE A 172 -14.21 -7.22 3.27
C ILE A 172 -14.84 -7.45 1.88
N LEU A 173 -16.15 -7.71 1.81
CA LEU A 173 -16.88 -7.90 0.56
C LEU A 173 -16.85 -6.65 -0.32
N LEU A 174 -17.14 -5.47 0.24
CA LEU A 174 -17.09 -4.20 -0.48
C LEU A 174 -15.69 -3.94 -1.04
N HIS A 175 -14.66 -4.23 -0.26
CA HIS A 175 -13.27 -4.12 -0.71
C HIS A 175 -12.97 -5.05 -1.90
N GLN A 176 -13.41 -6.32 -1.86
CA GLN A 176 -13.29 -7.23 -3.01
C GLN A 176 -13.98 -6.69 -4.25
N LYS A 177 -15.20 -6.17 -4.12
CA LYS A 177 -15.95 -5.57 -5.23
C LYS A 177 -15.22 -4.36 -5.83
N ARG A 178 -14.63 -3.50 -4.99
CA ARG A 178 -13.79 -2.39 -5.47
C ARG A 178 -12.57 -2.90 -6.23
N ARG A 179 -11.90 -3.97 -5.75
CA ARG A 179 -10.77 -4.58 -6.46
C ARG A 179 -11.16 -5.18 -7.80
N GLU A 180 -12.31 -5.83 -7.90
CA GLU A 180 -12.84 -6.35 -9.17
C GLU A 180 -13.05 -5.21 -10.18
N LEU A 181 -13.64 -4.09 -9.73
CA LEU A 181 -13.85 -2.90 -10.56
C LEU A 181 -12.53 -2.28 -11.03
N ILE A 182 -11.56 -2.11 -10.10
CA ILE A 182 -10.22 -1.60 -10.44
C ILE A 182 -9.55 -2.54 -11.44
N LYS A 183 -9.57 -3.85 -11.20
CA LYS A 183 -8.95 -4.86 -12.07
C LYS A 183 -9.54 -4.78 -13.49
N SER A 184 -10.86 -4.76 -13.61
CA SER A 184 -11.53 -4.62 -14.91
C SER A 184 -11.18 -3.29 -15.59
N GLY A 185 -11.13 -2.19 -14.85
CA GLY A 185 -10.72 -0.88 -15.37
C GLY A 185 -9.28 -0.86 -15.87
N LEU A 186 -8.35 -1.49 -15.13
CA LEU A 186 -6.96 -1.65 -15.54
C LEU A 186 -6.84 -2.52 -16.79
N GLU A 187 -7.53 -3.67 -16.85
CA GLU A 187 -7.54 -4.55 -18.03
C GLU A 187 -8.04 -3.80 -19.27
N LYS A 188 -9.11 -3.01 -19.13
CA LYS A 188 -9.64 -2.16 -20.21
C LYS A 188 -8.63 -1.10 -20.66
N LEU A 189 -7.93 -0.45 -19.73
CA LEU A 189 -6.88 0.51 -20.08
C LEU A 189 -5.72 -0.20 -20.78
N GLU A 190 -5.19 -1.30 -20.25
CA GLU A 190 -4.07 -2.04 -20.86
C GLU A 190 -4.40 -2.58 -22.25
N ALA A 191 -5.67 -2.87 -22.54
CA ALA A 191 -6.11 -3.28 -23.87
C ALA A 191 -6.06 -2.16 -24.91
N GLN A 192 -6.01 -0.89 -24.50
CA GLN A 192 -5.86 0.25 -25.42
C GLN A 192 -4.43 0.30 -25.96
N ALA A 193 -4.28 0.45 -27.28
CA ALA A 193 -2.96 0.49 -27.91
C ALA A 193 -2.16 1.75 -27.52
N ASP A 194 -2.82 2.91 -27.45
CA ASP A 194 -2.25 4.17 -27.01
C ASP A 194 -3.34 5.07 -26.41
N SER A 195 -2.99 5.82 -25.37
CA SER A 195 -3.87 6.83 -24.78
C SER A 195 -3.03 7.87 -24.03
N PRO A 196 -3.61 9.02 -23.62
CA PRO A 196 -2.86 10.02 -22.85
C PRO A 196 -2.22 9.45 -21.59
N LEU A 197 -2.89 8.49 -20.93
CA LEU A 197 -2.36 7.80 -19.75
C LEU A 197 -1.20 6.86 -20.11
N HIS A 198 -1.25 6.15 -21.26
CA HIS A 198 -0.12 5.32 -21.72
C HIS A 198 1.12 6.18 -21.96
N ARG A 199 0.95 7.33 -22.61
CA ARG A 199 2.02 8.29 -22.85
C ARG A 199 2.58 8.82 -21.55
N GLN A 200 1.72 9.25 -20.62
CA GLN A 200 2.14 9.70 -19.30
C GLN A 200 2.93 8.62 -18.55
N ARG A 201 2.47 7.36 -18.58
CA ARG A 201 3.18 6.23 -17.96
C ARG A 201 4.56 6.01 -18.58
N LYS A 202 4.66 6.00 -19.92
CA LYS A 202 5.94 5.86 -20.64
C LYS A 202 6.90 7.02 -20.30
N ILE A 203 6.40 8.25 -20.22
CA ILE A 203 7.17 9.43 -19.82
C ILE A 203 7.64 9.30 -18.37
N LEU A 204 6.77 8.91 -17.44
CA LEU A 204 7.10 8.65 -16.04
C LEU A 204 8.25 7.65 -15.92
N TYR A 205 8.17 6.51 -16.61
CA TYR A 205 9.22 5.51 -16.62
C TYR A 205 10.54 6.01 -17.24
N ALA A 206 10.47 6.74 -18.36
CA ALA A 206 11.63 7.34 -19.00
C ALA A 206 12.36 8.33 -18.08
N LEU A 207 11.64 9.01 -17.19
CA LEU A 207 12.19 10.04 -16.31
C LEU A 207 12.57 9.52 -14.92
N ARG A 208 12.10 8.34 -14.49
CA ARG A 208 12.23 7.83 -13.11
C ARG A 208 13.64 7.90 -12.51
N ASN A 209 14.65 7.62 -13.33
CA ASN A 209 16.06 7.62 -12.91
C ASN A 209 16.89 8.70 -13.62
N SER A 210 16.24 9.68 -14.24
CA SER A 210 16.92 10.75 -14.94
C SER A 210 17.49 11.78 -13.95
N PRO A 211 18.78 12.17 -14.06
CA PRO A 211 19.34 13.24 -13.25
C PRO A 211 18.97 14.64 -13.79
N ALA A 212 18.12 14.72 -14.81
CA ALA A 212 17.77 15.97 -15.46
C ALA A 212 16.99 16.90 -14.51
N LYS A 213 17.46 18.14 -14.38
CA LYS A 213 16.66 19.23 -13.78
C LYS A 213 15.79 19.93 -14.84
N MET A 214 16.33 20.06 -16.05
CA MET A 214 15.67 20.65 -17.21
C MET A 214 15.69 19.66 -18.37
N LEU A 215 14.60 19.61 -19.13
CA LEU A 215 14.43 18.77 -20.31
C LEU A 215 14.16 19.65 -21.52
N ASN A 216 14.49 19.20 -22.73
CA ASN A 216 13.84 19.72 -23.93
C ASN A 216 12.65 18.80 -24.25
N VAL A 217 11.46 19.36 -24.29
CA VAL A 217 10.22 18.67 -24.61
C VAL A 217 9.76 19.18 -25.97
N THR A 218 9.51 18.25 -26.89
CA THR A 218 8.89 18.52 -28.18
C THR A 218 7.44 18.06 -28.11
N ILE A 219 6.53 18.97 -28.42
CA ILE A 219 5.09 18.70 -28.52
C ILE A 219 4.64 18.80 -29.98
N HIS A 220 3.60 18.07 -30.33
CA HIS A 220 2.81 18.25 -31.54
C HIS A 220 1.38 18.62 -31.12
N LYS A 221 1.04 19.90 -31.26
CA LYS A 221 -0.24 20.45 -30.82
C LYS A 221 -0.83 21.34 -31.92
N ASP A 222 -2.11 21.17 -32.21
CA ASP A 222 -2.83 21.97 -33.22
C ASP A 222 -2.11 22.03 -34.58
N GLY A 223 -1.47 20.91 -34.98
CA GLY A 223 -0.71 20.78 -36.23
C GLY A 223 0.69 21.42 -36.21
N VAL A 224 1.12 21.95 -35.06
CA VAL A 224 2.43 22.60 -34.89
C VAL A 224 3.32 21.74 -34.02
N GLU A 225 4.51 21.43 -34.53
CA GLU A 225 5.59 20.85 -33.73
C GLU A 225 6.43 21.97 -33.10
N TYR A 226 6.57 21.96 -31.78
CA TYR A 226 7.32 22.97 -31.03
C TYR A 226 8.16 22.34 -29.93
N THR A 227 9.41 22.79 -29.79
CA THR A 227 10.35 22.31 -28.76
C THR A 227 10.68 23.44 -27.80
N PHE A 228 10.58 23.16 -26.50
CA PHE A 228 10.90 24.11 -25.43
C PHE A 228 11.62 23.45 -24.26
N LYS A 229 12.27 24.27 -23.44
CA LYS A 229 12.83 23.82 -22.15
C LYS A 229 11.80 23.90 -21.03
N THR A 230 11.76 22.88 -20.18
CA THR A 230 10.90 22.84 -18.98
C THR A 230 11.54 22.04 -17.85
N GLU A 231 11.10 22.26 -16.62
CA GLU A 231 11.53 21.51 -15.45
C GLU A 231 11.15 20.03 -15.56
N ALA A 232 12.11 19.15 -15.28
CA ALA A 232 11.90 17.70 -15.32
C ALA A 232 10.87 17.24 -14.28
N THR A 233 10.84 17.88 -13.11
CA THR A 233 9.90 17.59 -12.02
C THR A 233 8.45 17.85 -12.41
N ALA A 234 8.18 18.89 -13.19
CA ALA A 234 6.84 19.21 -13.68
C ALA A 234 6.33 18.15 -14.66
N VAL A 235 7.19 17.74 -15.59
CA VAL A 235 6.89 16.67 -16.56
C VAL A 235 6.71 15.33 -15.84
N TYR A 236 7.61 15.00 -14.90
CA TYR A 236 7.52 13.78 -14.10
C TYR A 236 6.25 13.70 -13.26
N ARG A 237 5.81 14.81 -12.66
CA ARG A 237 4.55 14.88 -11.89
C ARG A 237 3.29 14.92 -12.76
N GLY A 238 3.44 15.02 -14.08
CA GLY A 238 2.32 15.12 -15.02
C GLY A 238 1.53 16.42 -14.91
N THR A 239 2.12 17.50 -14.39
CA THR A 239 1.43 18.80 -14.27
C THR A 239 1.41 19.58 -15.58
N TYR A 240 2.34 19.28 -16.49
CA TYR A 240 2.45 19.83 -17.86
C TYR A 240 2.13 21.34 -17.94
N SER A 241 2.79 22.10 -17.07
CA SER A 241 2.54 23.53 -16.94
C SER A 241 3.56 24.35 -17.72
N LYS A 242 3.08 25.41 -18.39
CA LYS A 242 3.94 26.43 -19.01
C LYS A 242 4.71 27.26 -17.98
N PHE A 243 4.23 27.34 -16.74
CA PHE A 243 4.91 28.08 -15.67
C PHE A 243 6.19 27.39 -15.19
N SER A 244 6.41 26.13 -15.59
CA SER A 244 7.66 25.40 -15.37
C SER A 244 8.67 25.61 -16.51
N MET A 245 8.33 26.42 -17.50
CA MET A 245 9.25 26.83 -18.56
C MET A 245 10.02 28.09 -18.13
N PRO A 246 11.26 28.30 -18.62
CA PRO A 246 11.90 29.61 -18.56
C PRO A 246 11.03 30.70 -19.20
N ILE A 247 11.07 31.92 -18.66
CA ILE A 247 10.22 33.05 -19.08
C ILE A 247 10.18 33.24 -20.61
N LYS A 248 11.34 33.15 -21.28
CA LYS A 248 11.44 33.29 -22.74
C LYS A 248 10.67 32.20 -23.48
N GLU A 249 10.80 30.95 -23.05
CA GLU A 249 10.10 29.79 -23.64
C GLU A 249 8.60 29.89 -23.41
N MET A 250 8.19 30.35 -22.22
CA MET A 250 6.78 30.59 -21.90
C MET A 250 6.13 31.60 -22.84
N TYR A 251 6.77 32.75 -23.09
CA TYR A 251 6.23 33.74 -24.03
C TYR A 251 6.17 33.24 -25.48
N GLN A 252 7.14 32.43 -25.91
CA GLN A 252 7.11 31.81 -27.24
C GLN A 252 5.99 30.78 -27.34
N PHE A 253 5.79 29.96 -26.30
CA PHE A 253 4.66 29.05 -26.21
C PHE A 253 3.31 29.79 -26.28
N GLU A 254 3.15 30.88 -25.53
CA GLU A 254 1.93 31.70 -25.55
C GLU A 254 1.69 32.37 -26.90
N ALA A 255 2.74 32.76 -27.62
CA ALA A 255 2.61 33.33 -28.96
C ALA A 255 2.11 32.30 -29.99
N LEU A 256 2.49 31.03 -29.84
CA LEU A 256 2.10 29.95 -30.75
C LEU A 256 0.71 29.38 -30.44
N PHE A 257 0.42 29.14 -29.15
CA PHE A 257 -0.77 28.39 -28.74
C PHE A 257 -1.80 29.24 -27.99
N GLY A 258 -1.45 30.47 -27.63
CA GLY A 258 -2.31 31.40 -26.91
C GLY A 258 -2.02 31.45 -25.40
N ARG A 259 -2.42 32.57 -24.78
CA ARG A 259 -2.12 32.86 -23.37
C ARG A 259 -2.74 31.87 -22.39
N SER A 260 -3.86 31.24 -22.72
CA SER A 260 -4.52 30.27 -21.83
C SER A 260 -4.20 28.82 -22.16
N ALA A 261 -3.31 28.57 -23.13
CA ALA A 261 -2.99 27.22 -23.56
C ALA A 261 -2.18 26.45 -22.50
N SER A 262 -2.45 25.15 -22.46
CA SER A 262 -1.66 24.13 -21.79
C SER A 262 -1.24 23.05 -22.79
N TYR A 263 -0.34 22.19 -22.36
CA TYR A 263 -0.01 20.95 -23.05
C TYR A 263 -0.29 19.76 -22.12
N ALA A 264 -0.42 18.57 -22.68
CA ALA A 264 -0.67 17.33 -21.96
C ALA A 264 0.31 16.24 -22.39
N ALA A 265 0.28 15.10 -21.69
CA ALA A 265 1.07 13.92 -22.07
C ALA A 265 0.84 13.49 -23.54
N ALA A 266 -0.40 13.67 -24.03
CA ALA A 266 -0.78 13.34 -25.39
C ALA A 266 -0.01 14.17 -26.43
N ASP A 267 0.24 15.44 -26.14
CA ASP A 267 0.92 16.35 -27.06
C ASP A 267 2.42 16.05 -27.18
N ILE A 268 3.03 15.40 -26.17
CA ILE A 268 4.47 15.15 -26.13
C ILE A 268 4.84 14.04 -27.12
N VAL A 269 5.67 14.38 -28.10
CA VAL A 269 6.22 13.45 -29.10
C VAL A 269 7.68 13.11 -28.84
N LYS A 270 8.43 13.96 -28.12
CA LYS A 270 9.84 13.71 -27.80
C LYS A 270 10.26 14.39 -26.51
N ILE A 271 11.12 13.72 -25.74
CA ILE A 271 11.83 14.31 -24.60
C ILE A 271 13.31 14.01 -24.75
N THR A 272 14.16 15.04 -24.65
CA THR A 272 15.61 14.88 -24.69
C THR A 272 16.30 15.54 -23.49
N TYR A 273 17.45 14.98 -23.11
CA TYR A 273 18.36 15.55 -22.13
C TYR A 273 19.80 15.41 -22.61
N ARG A 274 20.54 16.52 -22.67
CA ARG A 274 21.94 16.57 -23.18
C ARG A 274 22.10 15.88 -24.55
N GLY A 275 21.14 16.09 -25.44
CA GLY A 275 21.11 15.48 -26.78
C GLY A 275 20.67 14.01 -26.84
N LYS A 276 20.52 13.32 -25.69
CA LYS A 276 20.01 11.94 -25.66
C LYS A 276 18.49 11.93 -25.61
N SER A 277 17.87 11.09 -26.45
CA SER A 277 16.42 10.84 -26.40
C SER A 277 16.08 10.01 -25.17
N LEU A 278 15.17 10.52 -24.33
CA LEU A 278 14.61 9.81 -23.18
C LEU A 278 13.26 9.17 -23.53
N TYR A 279 12.47 9.84 -24.37
CA TYR A 279 11.16 9.38 -24.81
C TYR A 279 10.91 9.85 -26.24
N SER A 280 10.23 9.01 -27.03
CA SER A 280 9.78 9.33 -28.38
C SER A 280 8.47 8.59 -28.67
N ALA A 281 7.55 9.25 -29.35
CA ALA A 281 6.30 8.67 -29.83
C ALA A 281 5.84 9.41 -31.09
N GLU A 282 4.98 8.79 -31.87
CA GLU A 282 4.26 9.47 -32.96
C GLU A 282 3.27 10.50 -32.39
N ALA A 283 2.84 11.45 -33.22
CA ALA A 283 1.78 12.39 -32.84
C ALA A 283 0.52 11.62 -32.41
N TYR A 284 -0.05 12.00 -31.27
CA TYR A 284 -1.26 11.33 -30.78
C TYR A 284 -2.43 11.60 -31.72
N LYS A 285 -3.10 10.53 -32.13
CA LYS A 285 -4.36 10.60 -32.87
C LYS A 285 -5.43 10.02 -31.95
N PRO A 286 -6.36 10.83 -31.42
CA PRO A 286 -7.49 10.32 -30.66
C PRO A 286 -8.21 9.28 -31.51
N GLN A 287 -8.50 8.11 -30.94
CA GLN A 287 -9.47 7.21 -31.56
C GLN A 287 -10.82 7.92 -31.51
N GLU A 288 -11.48 8.05 -32.67
CA GLU A 288 -12.86 8.52 -32.70
C GLU A 288 -13.70 7.58 -31.82
N PRO A 289 -14.54 8.08 -30.91
CA PRO A 289 -15.38 7.23 -30.12
C PRO A 289 -16.27 6.41 -31.07
N GLU A 290 -16.25 5.09 -30.95
CA GLU A 290 -17.28 4.26 -31.57
C GLU A 290 -18.63 4.79 -31.07
N GLU A 291 -19.47 5.28 -31.98
CA GLU A 291 -20.86 5.63 -31.68
C GLU A 291 -21.54 4.39 -31.11
N GLN A 292 -21.61 4.30 -29.78
CA GLN A 292 -22.53 3.38 -29.13
C GLN A 292 -23.92 3.96 -29.35
N GLU A 293 -24.64 3.42 -30.35
CA GLU A 293 -26.07 3.66 -30.49
C GLU A 293 -26.73 3.39 -29.12
N PRO A 294 -27.53 4.34 -28.59
CA PRO A 294 -28.22 4.13 -27.34
C PRO A 294 -29.23 2.99 -27.52
N GLU A 295 -28.94 1.82 -26.94
CA GLU A 295 -29.94 0.78 -26.78
C GLU A 295 -31.11 1.37 -25.99
N SER A 296 -32.20 1.63 -26.73
CA SER A 296 -33.46 2.06 -26.15
C SER A 296 -33.96 0.96 -25.21
N PRO A 297 -34.29 1.28 -23.93
CA PRO A 297 -34.82 0.28 -23.03
C PRO A 297 -36.16 -0.23 -23.58
N LYS A 298 -36.18 -1.51 -23.99
CA LYS A 298 -37.43 -2.22 -24.25
C LYS A 298 -38.18 -2.38 -22.93
N LEU A 299 -39.07 -1.45 -22.64
CA LEU A 299 -40.17 -1.65 -21.70
C LEU A 299 -41.02 -2.81 -22.24
N THR A 300 -40.92 -3.95 -21.56
CA THR A 300 -41.89 -5.04 -21.73
C THR A 300 -42.90 -4.86 -20.59
N LEU A 301 -44.14 -4.53 -20.96
CA LEU A 301 -45.32 -4.50 -20.08
C LEU A 301 -45.68 -5.90 -19.60
#